data_AF-A0A2B8A2M8-F1
#
_entry.id   AF-A0A2B8A2M8-F1
#
_cell.length_a   1.000
_cell.length_b   1.000
_cell.length_c   1.000
_cell.angle_alpha   90.00
_cell.angle_beta   90.00
_cell.angle_gamma   90.00
#
_symmetry.space_group_name_H-M   'P 1'
#
loop_
_entity.id
_entity.type
_entity.pdbx_description
1 polymer ?
#
loop_
_entity_poly.entity_id
_entity_poly.type
_entity_poly.pdbx_seq_one_letter_code
_entity_poly.pdbx_strand_id
1 'polypeptide(L)'
;MFNEKNYRYGFQNQEREIEFGAYSFVYRMTNPRLVQFWSPDPKANKLPSWSPYAFTLDNPVNVIDEDGQWPTWVHNRIIKMAFKGVLTEQEIKTLQRASWNTDNKEGAQRPENSPEHYMRMPGQDAQEAAQKSVDFINKKKEKYKAEADKDALFALGEGMHTIMDETSPAHRGSQLWEGINWKKPGSLLKALGHLTKELDLFRKDEDKVREAAKNIREYYERAVKEKKEAALQKEQQKKDDEQK
;
A
#
# COMPACT_ATOMS: atom_id res chain seq x y z
N MET A 1 35.59 -6.44 -12.35
CA MET A 1 35.04 -5.15 -12.78
C MET A 1 33.78 -5.43 -13.59
N PHE A 2 32.60 -5.22 -12.99
CA PHE A 2 31.33 -5.33 -13.72
C PHE A 2 31.11 -4.05 -14.53
N ASN A 3 30.79 -4.21 -15.81
CA ASN A 3 30.63 -3.13 -16.77
C ASN A 3 29.35 -2.32 -16.46
N GLU A 4 29.47 -1.20 -15.74
CA GLU A 4 28.38 -0.29 -15.36
C GLU A 4 27.68 0.41 -16.56
N LYS A 5 28.16 0.23 -17.79
CA LYS A 5 27.72 1.02 -18.94
C LYS A 5 26.37 0.61 -19.58
N ASN A 6 25.74 -0.48 -19.15
CA ASN A 6 24.53 -1.02 -19.80
C ASN A 6 23.36 -1.32 -18.84
N TYR A 7 23.34 -0.77 -17.62
CA TYR A 7 22.17 -0.88 -16.76
C TYR A 7 21.13 0.18 -17.19
N ARG A 8 19.98 -0.28 -17.71
CA ARG A 8 18.97 0.59 -18.34
C ARG A 8 18.12 1.39 -17.35
N TYR A 9 18.06 1.00 -16.08
CA TYR A 9 17.17 1.63 -15.09
C TYR A 9 17.96 2.48 -14.09
N GLY A 10 17.36 3.53 -13.53
CA GLY A 10 18.05 4.42 -12.58
C GLY A 10 17.13 5.09 -11.58
N PHE A 11 17.04 6.43 -11.62
CA PHE A 11 16.30 7.22 -10.64
C PHE A 11 14.81 6.83 -10.63
N GLN A 12 14.26 6.57 -9.43
CA GLN A 12 12.89 6.05 -9.24
C GLN A 12 12.55 4.84 -10.13
N ASN A 13 13.51 3.93 -10.34
CA ASN A 13 13.38 2.74 -11.19
C ASN A 13 12.99 3.02 -12.65
N GLN A 14 13.09 4.26 -13.12
CA GLN A 14 12.77 4.60 -14.51
C GLN A 14 13.93 4.30 -15.46
N GLU A 15 13.59 4.04 -16.73
CA GLU A 15 14.59 3.81 -17.77
C GLU A 15 15.41 5.10 -17.99
N ARG A 16 16.73 4.98 -17.88
CA ARG A 16 17.67 6.07 -18.10
C ARG A 16 18.10 6.07 -19.56
N GLU A 17 17.76 7.14 -20.25
CA GLU A 17 18.32 7.47 -21.55
C GLU A 17 19.77 7.96 -21.34
N ILE A 18 20.71 7.35 -22.06
CA ILE A 18 22.15 7.50 -21.81
C ILE A 18 22.72 8.75 -22.49
N GLU A 19 22.19 9.14 -23.64
CA GLU A 19 22.67 10.24 -24.48
C GLU A 19 22.42 11.62 -23.84
N PHE A 20 21.28 11.79 -23.17
CA PHE A 20 20.85 13.03 -22.53
C PHE A 20 20.83 12.94 -20.99
N GLY A 21 21.05 11.75 -20.44
CA GLY A 21 20.98 11.48 -18.99
C GLY A 21 19.56 11.61 -18.43
N ALA A 22 18.56 11.63 -19.30
CA ALA A 22 17.16 11.79 -18.94
C ALA A 22 16.58 10.48 -18.42
N TYR A 23 15.58 10.59 -17.55
CA TYR A 23 14.77 9.44 -17.15
C TYR A 23 13.46 9.47 -17.92
N SER A 24 13.18 8.38 -18.61
CA SER A 24 11.96 8.14 -19.36
C SER A 24 10.89 7.69 -18.38
N PHE A 25 10.01 8.62 -18.03
CA PHE A 25 8.75 8.26 -17.40
C PHE A 25 7.77 8.02 -18.53
N VAL A 26 7.07 6.92 -18.44
CA VAL A 26 5.74 6.64 -18.96
C VAL A 26 5.05 7.68 -19.89
N TYR A 27 4.89 8.96 -19.52
CA TYR A 27 4.32 10.02 -20.39
C TYR A 27 5.28 11.13 -20.81
N ARG A 28 6.39 11.27 -20.11
CA ARG A 28 7.24 12.45 -20.18
C ARG A 28 8.68 12.08 -19.88
N MET A 29 9.58 12.67 -20.64
CA MET A 29 11.00 12.55 -20.35
C MET A 29 11.44 13.68 -19.43
N THR A 30 12.26 13.37 -18.43
CA THR A 30 12.75 14.38 -17.50
C THR A 30 13.89 15.19 -18.09
N ASN A 31 13.94 16.46 -17.71
CA ASN A 31 15.16 17.24 -17.72
C ASN A 31 15.93 16.95 -16.43
N PRO A 32 16.99 16.13 -16.45
CA PRO A 32 17.76 15.85 -15.24
C PRO A 32 18.47 17.11 -14.71
N ARG A 33 18.75 18.11 -15.55
CA ARG A 33 19.42 19.35 -15.15
C ARG A 33 18.48 20.33 -14.43
N LEU A 34 17.19 20.31 -14.79
CA LEU A 34 16.19 21.21 -14.22
C LEU A 34 15.24 20.52 -13.24
N VAL A 35 15.33 19.19 -13.11
CA VAL A 35 14.44 18.35 -12.28
C VAL A 35 12.97 18.66 -12.60
N GLN A 36 12.66 18.68 -13.89
CA GLN A 36 11.35 18.99 -14.46
C GLN A 36 11.07 18.04 -15.62
N PHE A 37 9.86 18.02 -16.16
CA PHE A 37 9.58 17.33 -17.42
C PHE A 37 9.87 18.22 -18.63
N TRP A 38 10.25 17.62 -19.77
CA TRP A 38 10.42 18.35 -21.05
C TRP A 38 9.11 18.77 -21.68
N SER A 39 8.03 18.06 -21.37
CA SER A 39 6.69 18.33 -21.87
C SER A 39 5.75 18.76 -20.73
N PRO A 40 4.77 19.62 -21.03
CA PRO A 40 3.69 19.93 -20.10
C PRO A 40 2.98 18.67 -19.63
N ASP A 41 2.52 18.66 -18.38
CA ASP A 41 1.65 17.63 -17.85
C ASP A 41 0.35 17.63 -18.68
N PRO A 42 -0.04 16.49 -19.28
CA PRO A 42 -1.32 16.36 -19.96
C PRO A 42 -2.53 16.73 -19.09
N LYS A 43 -2.36 16.79 -17.77
CA LYS A 43 -3.38 17.14 -16.77
C LYS A 43 -3.02 18.39 -15.96
N ALA A 44 -2.15 19.26 -16.50
CA ALA A 44 -1.78 20.53 -15.88
C ALA A 44 -2.98 21.42 -15.53
N ASN A 45 -4.08 21.31 -16.28
CA ASN A 45 -5.34 21.99 -16.00
C ASN A 45 -5.98 21.60 -14.64
N LYS A 46 -5.64 20.43 -14.10
CA LYS A 46 -6.09 19.97 -12.77
C LYS A 46 -5.18 20.45 -11.63
N LEU A 47 -3.98 20.92 -11.94
CA LEU A 47 -3.02 21.47 -10.98
C LEU A 47 -2.71 22.94 -11.32
N PRO A 48 -3.71 23.85 -11.35
CA PRO A 48 -3.53 25.21 -11.83
C PRO A 48 -2.55 26.04 -10.98
N SER A 49 -2.31 25.62 -9.73
CA SER A 49 -1.33 26.25 -8.82
C SER A 49 0.09 25.70 -8.98
N TRP A 50 0.33 24.75 -9.87
CA TRP A 50 1.63 24.13 -10.10
C TRP A 50 2.08 24.30 -11.54
N SER A 51 3.40 24.30 -11.72
CA SER A 51 3.96 24.32 -13.07
C SER A 51 3.51 23.07 -13.84
N PRO A 52 3.07 23.20 -15.11
CA PRO A 52 2.80 22.05 -15.97
C PRO A 52 4.05 21.17 -16.14
N TYR A 53 5.25 21.68 -15.86
CA TYR A 53 6.50 20.94 -15.99
C TYR A 53 7.00 20.34 -14.67
N ALA A 54 6.27 20.51 -13.56
CA ALA A 54 6.71 20.07 -12.24
C ALA A 54 6.92 18.55 -12.21
N PHE A 55 8.11 18.14 -11.79
CA PHE A 55 8.44 16.75 -11.50
C PHE A 55 8.14 16.49 -10.02
N THR A 56 7.33 15.49 -9.70
CA THR A 56 7.03 15.08 -8.30
C THR A 56 6.54 16.22 -7.39
N LEU A 57 5.86 17.23 -7.94
CA LEU A 57 5.46 18.47 -7.24
C LEU A 57 6.63 19.17 -6.54
N ASP A 58 7.79 19.18 -7.19
CA ASP A 58 9.07 19.70 -6.68
C ASP A 58 9.54 19.00 -5.38
N ASN A 59 9.05 17.78 -5.10
CA ASN A 59 9.44 16.97 -3.96
C ASN A 59 9.90 15.55 -4.34
N PRO A 60 10.97 15.44 -5.14
CA PRO A 60 11.46 14.17 -5.72
C PRO A 60 12.02 13.18 -4.69
N VAL A 61 12.24 13.65 -3.47
CA VAL A 61 12.70 12.84 -2.34
C VAL A 61 11.54 12.09 -1.68
N ASN A 62 10.33 12.68 -1.66
CA ASN A 62 9.20 12.15 -0.88
C ASN A 62 8.01 11.71 -1.75
N VAL A 63 7.99 12.05 -3.03
CA VAL A 63 6.90 11.70 -3.96
C VAL A 63 7.45 10.73 -5.01
N ILE A 64 7.05 9.48 -4.89
CA ILE A 64 7.21 8.43 -5.91
C ILE A 64 5.80 8.18 -6.46
N ASP A 65 5.65 8.30 -7.77
CA ASP A 65 4.39 8.19 -8.49
C ASP A 65 4.30 6.79 -9.12
N GLU A 66 3.67 5.83 -8.42
CA GLU A 66 3.52 4.48 -8.97
C GLU A 66 2.07 3.99 -9.17
N ASP A 67 1.09 3.98 -8.23
CA ASP A 67 -0.17 3.24 -8.54
C ASP A 67 -1.54 3.64 -7.94
N GLY A 68 -1.70 4.79 -7.28
CA GLY A 68 -3.02 5.14 -6.71
C GLY A 68 -3.42 4.29 -5.48
N GLN A 69 -2.40 3.91 -4.70
CA GLN A 69 -2.55 3.39 -3.34
C GLN A 69 -2.22 4.50 -2.35
N TRP A 70 -2.56 4.34 -1.07
CA TRP A 70 -1.85 5.14 -0.06
C TRP A 70 -0.35 4.87 -0.28
N PRO A 71 0.48 5.89 -0.51
CA PRO A 71 1.89 5.64 -0.72
C PRO A 71 2.47 5.08 0.58
N THR A 72 3.55 4.29 0.47
CA THR A 72 4.18 3.64 1.63
C THR A 72 4.40 4.59 2.80
N TRP A 73 4.75 5.86 2.54
CA TRP A 73 4.93 6.85 3.59
C TRP A 73 3.64 7.20 4.35
N VAL A 74 2.47 7.17 3.71
CA VAL A 74 1.19 7.35 4.40
C VAL A 74 0.81 6.11 5.20
N HIS A 75 0.97 4.90 4.66
CA HIS A 75 0.81 3.69 5.48
C HIS A 75 1.68 3.75 6.74
N ASN A 76 2.95 4.15 6.57
CA ASN A 76 3.87 4.33 7.68
C ASN A 76 3.39 5.40 8.68
N ARG A 77 2.79 6.50 8.20
CA ARG A 77 2.20 7.56 9.01
C ARG A 77 0.97 7.06 9.78
N ILE A 78 0.05 6.35 9.13
CA ILE A 78 -1.16 5.78 9.73
C ILE A 78 -0.77 4.78 10.83
N ILE A 79 0.14 3.84 10.54
CA ILE A 79 0.64 2.85 11.51
C ILE A 79 1.27 3.57 12.71
N LYS A 80 2.14 4.56 12.47
CA LYS A 80 2.77 5.33 13.55
C LYS A 80 1.73 6.09 14.38
N MET A 81 0.72 6.66 13.75
CA MET A 81 -0.37 7.37 14.42
C MET A 81 -1.19 6.43 15.32
N ALA A 82 -1.51 5.23 14.82
CA ALA A 82 -2.30 4.24 15.55
C ALA A 82 -1.58 3.65 16.77
N PHE A 83 -0.25 3.49 16.69
CA PHE A 83 0.50 2.66 17.65
C PHE A 83 1.59 3.37 18.44
N LYS A 84 1.86 4.66 18.19
CA LYS A 84 2.78 5.45 19.00
C LYS A 84 2.36 5.40 20.48
N GLY A 85 3.28 4.96 21.34
CA GLY A 85 3.03 4.81 22.79
C GLY A 85 2.28 3.55 23.18
N VAL A 86 1.97 2.65 22.24
CA VAL A 86 1.28 1.38 22.51
C VAL A 86 2.09 0.17 22.09
N LEU A 87 2.77 0.27 20.95
CA LEU A 87 3.76 -0.70 20.51
C LEU A 87 5.17 -0.12 20.66
N THR A 88 6.15 -1.01 20.77
CA THR A 88 7.56 -0.63 20.66
C THR A 88 7.89 -0.16 19.24
N GLU A 89 8.95 0.63 19.08
CA GLU A 89 9.43 1.06 17.75
C GLU A 89 9.78 -0.13 16.83
N GLN A 90 10.23 -1.24 17.40
CA GLN A 90 10.54 -2.44 16.64
C GLN A 90 9.28 -3.13 16.11
N GLU A 91 8.22 -3.18 16.91
CA GLU A 91 6.91 -3.71 16.51
C GLU A 91 6.25 -2.82 15.45
N ILE A 92 6.33 -1.48 15.61
CA ILE A 92 5.88 -0.53 14.58
C ILE A 92 6.61 -0.77 13.26
N LYS A 93 7.94 -0.97 13.28
CA LYS A 93 8.71 -1.30 12.08
C LYS A 93 8.31 -2.64 11.46
N THR A 94 7.92 -3.63 12.27
CA THR A 94 7.39 -4.91 11.76
C THR A 94 6.08 -4.69 11.01
N LEU A 95 5.16 -3.89 11.56
CA LEU A 95 3.90 -3.54 10.88
C LEU A 95 4.14 -2.78 9.56
N GLN A 96 5.08 -1.82 9.57
CA GLN A 96 5.46 -1.07 8.37
C GLN A 96 6.07 -1.98 7.30
N ARG A 97 6.93 -2.93 7.69
CA ARG A 97 7.51 -3.91 6.77
C ARG A 97 6.45 -4.85 6.21
N ALA A 98 5.49 -5.27 7.02
CA ALA A 98 4.37 -6.09 6.57
C ALA A 98 3.52 -5.35 5.54
N SER A 99 3.19 -4.07 5.79
CA SER A 99 2.48 -3.23 4.83
C SER A 99 3.26 -3.09 3.51
N TRP A 100 4.56 -2.76 3.58
CA TRP A 100 5.39 -2.67 2.38
C TRP A 100 5.44 -4.01 1.62
N ASN A 101 5.53 -5.12 2.33
CA ASN A 101 5.55 -6.44 1.72
C ASN A 101 4.24 -6.80 1.00
N THR A 102 3.09 -6.36 1.52
CA THR A 102 1.80 -6.55 0.84
C THR A 102 1.81 -5.93 -0.55
N ASP A 103 2.38 -4.73 -0.70
CA ASP A 103 2.52 -4.03 -1.99
C ASP A 103 3.61 -4.59 -2.91
N ASN A 104 4.71 -5.09 -2.33
CA ASN A 104 5.97 -5.28 -3.06
C ASN A 104 6.39 -6.75 -3.23
N LYS A 105 5.72 -7.70 -2.58
CA LYS A 105 6.03 -9.13 -2.78
C LYS A 105 5.79 -9.53 -4.24
N GLU A 106 6.46 -10.59 -4.68
CA GLU A 106 6.31 -11.08 -6.05
C GLU A 106 4.83 -11.38 -6.36
N GLY A 107 4.31 -10.68 -7.37
CA GLY A 107 2.92 -10.84 -7.80
C GLY A 107 1.89 -10.12 -6.95
N ALA A 108 2.27 -9.30 -5.95
CA ALA A 108 1.35 -8.48 -5.14
C ALA A 108 0.28 -7.77 -5.99
N GLN A 109 0.72 -7.14 -7.08
CA GLN A 109 -0.12 -6.33 -7.96
C GLN A 109 -0.91 -7.15 -9.00
N ARG A 110 -0.93 -8.48 -8.93
CA ARG A 110 -1.72 -9.32 -9.84
C ARG A 110 -3.21 -9.29 -9.46
N PRO A 111 -4.15 -9.39 -10.42
CA PRO A 111 -5.58 -9.37 -10.13
C PRO A 111 -6.03 -10.40 -9.09
N GLU A 112 -5.37 -11.55 -9.03
CA GLU A 112 -5.71 -12.62 -8.08
C GLU A 112 -5.44 -12.20 -6.62
N ASN A 113 -4.57 -11.22 -6.41
CA ASN A 113 -4.20 -10.67 -5.10
C ASN A 113 -4.93 -9.36 -4.77
N SER A 114 -5.88 -8.93 -5.60
CA SER A 114 -6.73 -7.76 -5.33
C SER A 114 -7.41 -7.75 -3.94
N PRO A 115 -7.80 -8.89 -3.33
CA PRO A 115 -8.34 -8.89 -1.97
C PRO A 115 -7.37 -8.35 -0.91
N GLU A 116 -6.06 -8.39 -1.13
CA GLU A 116 -5.07 -7.84 -0.20
C GLU A 116 -5.06 -6.31 -0.18
N HIS A 117 -5.54 -5.69 -1.27
CA HIS A 117 -5.60 -4.24 -1.47
C HIS A 117 -7.04 -3.69 -1.43
N TYR A 118 -8.00 -4.48 -0.93
CA TYR A 118 -9.44 -4.14 -0.91
C TYR A 118 -10.01 -3.84 -2.31
N MET A 119 -9.52 -4.51 -3.35
CA MET A 119 -9.91 -4.30 -4.75
C MET A 119 -10.61 -5.53 -5.32
N ARG A 120 -11.27 -5.37 -6.48
CA ARG A 120 -11.87 -6.49 -7.22
C ARG A 120 -11.13 -6.78 -8.52
N MET A 121 -11.02 -8.07 -8.86
CA MET A 121 -10.47 -8.52 -10.14
C MET A 121 -11.48 -8.32 -11.30
N PRO A 122 -11.04 -8.35 -12.57
CA PRO A 122 -11.93 -8.27 -13.72
C PRO A 122 -12.98 -9.39 -13.70
N GLY A 123 -14.24 -9.03 -13.92
CA GLY A 123 -15.36 -9.95 -13.92
C GLY A 123 -15.90 -10.33 -12.54
N GLN A 124 -15.28 -9.87 -11.44
CA GLN A 124 -15.77 -10.12 -10.10
C GLN A 124 -16.81 -9.08 -9.64
N ASP A 125 -17.82 -9.54 -8.91
CA ASP A 125 -18.76 -8.67 -8.22
C ASP A 125 -18.07 -7.90 -7.07
N ALA A 126 -18.50 -6.66 -6.84
CA ALA A 126 -17.87 -5.79 -5.84
C ALA A 126 -18.14 -6.25 -4.40
N GLN A 127 -19.34 -6.78 -4.11
CA GLN A 127 -19.66 -7.29 -2.78
C GLN A 127 -18.90 -8.59 -2.49
N GLU A 128 -18.78 -9.47 -3.49
CA GLU A 128 -17.95 -10.66 -3.39
C GLU A 128 -16.47 -10.32 -3.13
N ALA A 129 -15.93 -9.31 -3.82
CA ALA A 129 -14.55 -8.85 -3.63
C ALA A 129 -14.31 -8.25 -2.25
N ALA A 130 -15.24 -7.42 -1.76
CA ALA A 130 -15.21 -6.90 -0.40
C ALA A 130 -15.19 -8.05 0.62
N GLN A 131 -16.04 -9.07 0.44
CA GLN A 131 -16.05 -10.23 1.33
C GLN A 131 -14.72 -10.98 1.32
N LYS A 132 -14.10 -11.20 0.15
CA LYS A 132 -12.77 -11.83 0.09
C LYS A 132 -11.69 -11.02 0.79
N SER A 133 -11.79 -9.69 0.75
CA SER A 133 -10.87 -8.79 1.46
C SER A 133 -11.05 -8.91 2.97
N VAL A 134 -12.31 -8.97 3.44
CA VAL A 134 -12.65 -9.24 4.84
C VAL A 134 -12.17 -10.62 5.29
N ASP A 135 -12.32 -11.65 4.45
CA ASP A 135 -11.85 -13.00 4.73
C ASP A 135 -10.33 -13.06 4.83
N PHE A 136 -9.61 -12.32 3.97
CA PHE A 136 -8.16 -12.16 4.05
C PHE A 136 -7.75 -11.51 5.38
N ILE A 137 -8.38 -10.40 5.76
CA ILE A 137 -8.14 -9.71 7.04
C ILE A 137 -8.37 -10.68 8.22
N ASN A 138 -9.48 -11.42 8.21
CA ASN A 138 -9.78 -12.40 9.26
C ASN A 138 -8.74 -13.53 9.31
N LYS A 139 -8.31 -14.05 8.15
CA LYS A 139 -7.26 -15.07 8.07
C LYS A 139 -5.95 -14.59 8.70
N LYS A 140 -5.56 -13.34 8.45
CA LYS A 140 -4.36 -12.72 9.05
C LYS A 140 -4.50 -12.57 10.58
N LYS A 141 -5.68 -12.18 11.05
CA LYS A 141 -6.00 -12.14 12.49
C LYS A 141 -5.91 -13.50 13.16
N GLU A 142 -6.46 -14.55 12.54
CA GLU A 142 -6.38 -15.91 13.07
C GLU A 142 -4.94 -16.43 13.10
N LYS A 143 -4.12 -16.10 12.09
CA LYS A 143 -2.68 -16.41 12.12
C LYS A 143 -1.98 -15.76 13.31
N TYR A 144 -2.29 -14.49 13.59
CA TYR A 144 -1.76 -13.81 14.78
C TYR A 144 -2.17 -14.47 16.11
N LYS A 145 -3.39 -14.98 16.18
CA LYS A 145 -3.89 -15.67 17.38
C LYS A 145 -3.19 -17.03 17.58
N ALA A 146 -2.85 -17.71 16.50
CA ALA A 146 -2.21 -19.02 16.53
C ALA A 146 -0.71 -18.98 16.87
N GLU A 147 0.01 -17.94 16.43
CA GLU A 147 1.47 -17.84 16.53
C GLU A 147 1.94 -16.98 17.72
N ALA A 148 3.03 -17.36 18.37
CA ALA A 148 3.57 -16.64 19.54
C ALA A 148 4.68 -15.62 19.21
N ASP A 149 5.16 -15.56 17.96
CA ASP A 149 6.38 -14.84 17.58
C ASP A 149 6.13 -13.63 16.64
N LYS A 150 7.20 -12.95 16.22
CA LYS A 150 7.23 -11.81 15.28
C LYS A 150 6.46 -12.05 13.99
N ASP A 151 6.36 -13.30 13.54
CA ASP A 151 5.56 -13.70 12.37
C ASP A 151 4.06 -13.45 12.56
N ALA A 152 3.58 -13.53 13.81
CA ALA A 152 2.20 -13.21 14.17
C ALA A 152 1.92 -11.73 13.92
N LEU A 153 2.80 -10.84 14.40
CA LEU A 153 2.62 -9.39 14.26
C LEU A 153 2.77 -8.95 12.80
N PHE A 154 3.67 -9.60 12.05
CA PHE A 154 3.79 -9.39 10.61
C PHE A 154 2.47 -9.73 9.90
N ALA A 155 1.84 -10.88 10.24
CA ALA A 155 0.55 -11.25 9.69
C ALA A 155 -0.54 -10.20 10.00
N LEU A 156 -0.61 -9.68 11.24
CA LEU A 156 -1.52 -8.56 11.53
C LEU A 156 -1.23 -7.35 10.65
N GLY A 157 0.03 -6.99 10.45
CA GLY A 157 0.41 -5.87 9.59
C GLY A 157 -0.03 -6.04 8.14
N GLU A 158 -0.01 -7.27 7.60
CA GLU A 158 -0.55 -7.55 6.26
C GLU A 158 -2.07 -7.31 6.20
N GLY A 159 -2.82 -7.67 7.25
CA GLY A 159 -4.25 -7.38 7.33
C GLY A 159 -4.56 -5.89 7.56
N MET A 160 -3.71 -5.19 8.32
CA MET A 160 -3.82 -3.74 8.51
C MET A 160 -3.64 -2.97 7.20
N HIS A 161 -2.78 -3.46 6.31
CA HIS A 161 -2.61 -2.87 4.99
C HIS A 161 -3.95 -2.81 4.23
N THR A 162 -4.65 -3.93 4.13
CA THR A 162 -5.96 -4.02 3.48
C THR A 162 -6.99 -3.06 4.09
N ILE A 163 -6.98 -2.89 5.42
CA ILE A 163 -7.86 -1.95 6.14
C ILE A 163 -7.51 -0.50 5.80
N MET A 164 -6.22 -0.16 5.75
CA MET A 164 -5.79 1.18 5.35
C MET A 164 -6.23 1.48 3.91
N ASP A 165 -6.10 0.50 3.01
CA ASP A 165 -6.53 0.64 1.62
C ASP A 165 -8.03 0.88 1.50
N GLU A 166 -8.87 0.14 2.20
CA GLU A 166 -10.33 0.36 2.23
C GLU A 166 -10.71 1.82 2.54
N THR A 167 -9.98 2.45 3.46
CA THR A 167 -10.24 3.84 3.87
C THR A 167 -9.73 4.87 2.86
N SER A 168 -8.92 4.45 1.88
CA SER A 168 -8.54 5.31 0.76
C SER A 168 -9.75 5.55 -0.16
N PRO A 169 -9.90 6.76 -0.71
CA PRO A 169 -10.91 7.03 -1.74
C PRO A 169 -10.77 6.14 -3.00
N ALA A 170 -9.59 5.57 -3.23
CA ALA A 170 -9.24 4.79 -4.40
C ALA A 170 -9.59 3.32 -4.33
N HIS A 171 -9.59 2.73 -3.14
CA HIS A 171 -9.96 1.33 -2.96
C HIS A 171 -11.37 1.16 -2.36
N ARG A 172 -12.00 2.25 -1.87
CA ARG A 172 -13.37 2.20 -1.34
C ARG A 172 -14.34 1.61 -2.38
N GLY A 173 -15.13 0.64 -1.93
CA GLY A 173 -16.16 -0.02 -2.74
C GLY A 173 -15.62 -1.10 -3.68
N SER A 174 -14.42 -1.63 -3.40
CA SER A 174 -13.79 -2.68 -4.19
C SER A 174 -13.68 -2.28 -5.67
N GLN A 175 -12.93 -1.20 -5.92
CA GLN A 175 -12.75 -0.72 -7.29
C GLN A 175 -12.06 -1.78 -8.16
N LEU A 176 -12.30 -1.71 -9.46
CA LEU A 176 -11.73 -2.64 -10.42
C LEU A 176 -10.21 -2.47 -10.49
N TRP A 177 -9.50 -3.57 -10.30
CA TRP A 177 -8.06 -3.68 -10.50
C TRP A 177 -7.78 -4.71 -11.61
N GLU A 178 -7.19 -4.25 -12.71
CA GLU A 178 -6.84 -5.14 -13.83
C GLU A 178 -5.41 -5.70 -13.75
N GLY A 179 -4.67 -5.34 -12.70
CA GLY A 179 -3.26 -5.65 -12.57
C GLY A 179 -2.38 -4.74 -13.39
N ILE A 180 -1.12 -4.67 -12.98
CA ILE A 180 -0.07 -4.03 -13.77
C ILE A 180 0.56 -5.11 -14.62
N ASN A 181 0.53 -4.92 -15.94
CA ASN A 181 1.23 -5.78 -16.86
C ASN A 181 2.23 -4.93 -17.65
N TRP A 182 3.45 -4.84 -17.12
CA TRP A 182 4.56 -4.09 -17.71
C TRP A 182 4.95 -4.55 -19.12
N LYS A 183 4.41 -5.68 -19.59
CA LYS A 183 4.62 -6.21 -20.95
C LYS A 183 3.49 -5.84 -21.93
N LYS A 184 2.40 -5.21 -21.48
CA LYS A 184 1.26 -4.80 -22.33
C LYS A 184 1.24 -3.27 -22.57
N PRO A 185 1.24 -2.80 -23.83
CA PRO A 185 1.05 -1.38 -24.13
C PRO A 185 -0.33 -0.92 -23.63
N GLY A 186 -0.37 0.17 -22.86
CA GLY A 186 -1.59 0.73 -22.26
C GLY A 186 -1.80 0.43 -20.76
N SER A 187 -1.01 -0.46 -20.14
CA SER A 187 -1.01 -0.64 -18.68
C SER A 187 -0.67 0.67 -17.95
N LEU A 188 0.23 1.45 -18.56
CA LEU A 188 0.56 2.83 -18.21
C LEU A 188 -0.64 3.77 -18.16
N LEU A 189 -1.57 3.68 -19.12
CA LEU A 189 -2.73 4.59 -19.25
C LEU A 189 -3.81 4.26 -18.25
N LYS A 190 -3.92 2.98 -17.87
CA LYS A 190 -4.80 2.53 -16.79
C LYS A 190 -4.24 2.95 -15.42
N ALA A 191 -2.96 2.72 -15.14
CA ALA A 191 -2.27 3.23 -13.95
C ALA A 191 -2.44 4.77 -13.82
N LEU A 192 -2.26 5.51 -14.92
CA LEU A 192 -2.42 6.97 -14.92
C LEU A 192 -3.88 7.45 -14.78
N GLY A 193 -4.85 6.62 -15.16
CA GLY A 193 -6.28 6.90 -14.98
C GLY A 193 -6.68 6.87 -13.51
N HIS A 194 -6.17 5.88 -12.77
CA HIS A 194 -6.37 5.71 -11.32
C HIS A 194 -5.66 6.81 -10.52
N LEU A 195 -4.39 7.12 -10.84
CA LEU A 195 -3.57 8.18 -10.23
C LEU A 195 -4.29 9.53 -10.08
N THR A 196 -5.05 9.92 -11.10
CA THR A 196 -5.62 11.28 -11.18
C THR A 196 -6.98 11.46 -10.54
N LYS A 197 -7.52 10.39 -9.96
CA LYS A 197 -8.57 10.52 -8.95
C LYS A 197 -7.99 10.84 -7.57
N GLU A 198 -6.73 10.54 -7.31
CA GLU A 198 -6.15 10.59 -5.95
C GLU A 198 -5.27 11.80 -5.66
N LEU A 199 -4.46 12.26 -6.62
CA LEU A 199 -3.61 13.44 -6.42
C LEU A 199 -4.40 14.71 -6.02
N ASP A 200 -5.67 14.79 -6.40
CA ASP A 200 -6.60 15.88 -6.04
C ASP A 200 -7.12 15.79 -4.59
N LEU A 201 -7.02 14.62 -3.94
CA LEU A 201 -7.50 14.32 -2.59
C LEU A 201 -6.39 14.33 -1.51
N PHE A 202 -5.13 14.16 -1.92
CA PHE A 202 -3.97 13.96 -1.03
C PHE A 202 -3.68 15.08 -0.01
N ARG A 203 -4.22 16.28 -0.23
CA ARG A 203 -4.05 17.42 0.69
C ARG A 203 -5.23 17.67 1.63
N LYS A 204 -6.34 16.92 1.51
CA LYS A 204 -7.63 17.27 2.16
C LYS A 204 -8.19 16.28 3.18
N ASP A 205 -7.63 15.08 3.35
CA ASP A 205 -8.32 14.03 4.12
C ASP A 205 -7.52 13.53 5.35
N GLU A 206 -7.09 14.46 6.22
CA GLU A 206 -6.59 14.12 7.57
C GLU A 206 -7.58 13.24 8.35
N ASP A 207 -8.88 13.42 8.12
CA ASP A 207 -9.92 12.62 8.75
C ASP A 207 -9.89 11.17 8.25
N LYS A 208 -9.52 10.90 6.99
CA LYS A 208 -9.32 9.53 6.49
C LYS A 208 -8.07 8.88 7.04
N VAL A 209 -6.98 9.62 7.17
CA VAL A 209 -5.76 9.12 7.83
C VAL A 209 -6.08 8.73 9.29
N ARG A 210 -6.87 9.54 10.00
CA ARG A 210 -7.33 9.26 11.36
C ARG A 210 -8.31 8.09 11.42
N GLU A 211 -9.24 8.00 10.48
CA GLU A 211 -10.18 6.87 10.33
C GLU A 211 -9.40 5.56 10.10
N ALA A 212 -8.44 5.56 9.18
CA ALA A 212 -7.54 4.44 8.94
C ALA A 212 -6.78 4.03 10.21
N ALA A 213 -6.20 5.01 10.91
CA ALA A 213 -5.44 4.78 12.14
C ALA A 213 -6.32 4.18 13.24
N LYS A 214 -7.56 4.67 13.37
CA LYS A 214 -8.56 4.14 14.29
C LYS A 214 -8.94 2.70 13.91
N ASN A 215 -9.24 2.43 12.65
CA ASN A 215 -9.67 1.11 12.19
C ASN A 215 -8.60 0.03 12.39
N ILE A 216 -7.33 0.32 12.05
CA ILE A 216 -6.24 -0.63 12.30
C ILE A 216 -5.96 -0.82 13.80
N ARG A 217 -6.25 0.21 14.62
CA ARG A 217 -6.12 0.13 16.06
C ARG A 217 -7.20 -0.76 16.68
N GLU A 218 -8.45 -0.60 16.28
CA GLU A 218 -9.56 -1.46 16.70
C GLU A 218 -9.34 -2.91 16.27
N TYR A 219 -8.85 -3.12 15.04
CA TYR A 219 -8.47 -4.43 14.53
C TYR A 219 -7.40 -5.10 15.41
N TYR A 220 -6.33 -4.37 15.78
CA TYR A 220 -5.29 -4.86 16.69
C TYR A 220 -5.85 -5.20 18.07
N GLU A 221 -6.62 -4.30 18.67
CA GLU A 221 -7.17 -4.49 20.03
C GLU A 221 -8.11 -5.70 20.09
N ARG A 222 -8.92 -5.89 19.05
CA ARG A 222 -9.76 -7.09 18.90
C ARG A 222 -8.92 -8.36 18.80
N ALA A 223 -7.86 -8.36 17.98
CA ALA A 223 -6.97 -9.50 17.82
C ALA A 223 -6.29 -9.88 19.15
N VAL A 224 -5.80 -8.88 19.89
CA VAL A 224 -5.17 -9.07 21.21
C VAL A 224 -6.17 -9.63 22.22
N LYS A 225 -7.39 -9.08 22.26
CA LYS A 225 -8.46 -9.54 23.16
C LYS A 225 -8.81 -11.00 22.89
N GLU A 226 -9.14 -11.34 21.64
CA GLU A 226 -9.50 -12.70 21.24
C GLU A 226 -8.36 -13.71 21.52
N LYS A 227 -7.09 -13.29 21.35
CA LYS A 227 -5.93 -14.13 21.68
C LYS A 227 -5.83 -14.43 23.17
N LYS A 228 -6.05 -13.43 24.02
CA LYS A 228 -6.06 -13.60 25.49
C LYS A 228 -7.20 -14.51 25.95
N GLU A 229 -8.40 -14.31 25.41
CA GLU A 229 -9.57 -15.15 25.72
C GLU A 229 -9.33 -16.62 25.33
N ALA A 230 -8.76 -16.87 24.15
CA ALA A 230 -8.41 -18.22 23.71
C ALA A 230 -7.34 -18.89 24.61
N ALA A 231 -6.38 -18.12 25.13
CA ALA A 231 -5.39 -18.64 26.08
C ALA A 231 -6.04 -19.02 27.42
N LEU A 232 -6.92 -18.17 27.95
CA LEU A 232 -7.65 -18.44 29.20
C LEU A 232 -8.56 -19.66 29.08
N GLN A 233 -9.26 -19.83 27.96
CA GLN A 233 -10.11 -21.01 27.71
C GLN A 233 -9.28 -22.30 27.67
N LYS A 234 -8.10 -22.28 27.01
CA LYS A 234 -7.18 -23.43 26.99
C LYS A 234 -6.65 -23.78 28.37
N GLU A 235 -6.35 -22.78 29.20
CA GLU A 235 -5.92 -23.01 30.58
C GLU A 235 -7.04 -23.60 31.45
N GLN A 236 -8.26 -23.09 31.31
CA GLN A 236 -9.42 -23.63 32.03
C GLN A 236 -9.71 -25.08 31.62
N GLN A 237 -9.68 -25.37 30.33
CA GLN A 237 -9.90 -26.73 29.82
C GLN A 237 -8.86 -27.73 30.34
N LYS A 238 -7.58 -27.34 30.41
CA LYS A 238 -6.53 -28.17 31.01
C LYS A 238 -6.80 -28.47 32.49
N LYS A 239 -7.25 -27.47 33.26
CA LYS A 239 -7.60 -27.66 34.67
C LYS A 239 -8.80 -28.59 34.84
N ASP A 240 -9.79 -28.49 33.97
CA ASP A 240 -10.98 -29.33 34.01
C ASP A 240 -10.66 -30.79 33.62
N ASP A 241 -9.71 -30.99 32.70
CA ASP A 241 -9.22 -32.32 32.29
C ASP A 241 -8.31 -32.96 33.35
N GLU A 242 -7.53 -32.18 34.11
CA GLU A 242 -6.73 -32.66 35.26
C GLU A 242 -7.57 -33.03 36.49
N GLN A 243 -8.83 -32.58 36.56
CA GLN A 243 -9.77 -32.86 37.65
C GLN A 243 -10.71 -34.05 37.39
N LYS A 244 -10.65 -34.67 36.19
CA LYS A 244 -11.43 -35.86 35.82
C LYS A 244 -10.58 -37.13 35.86
#